data_AF-A0A7Y5Y446-F1
#
_entry.id   AF-A0A7Y5Y446-F1
#
_cell.length_a   1.000
_cell.length_b   1.000
_cell.length_c   1.000
_cell.angle_alpha   90.00
_cell.angle_beta   90.00
_cell.angle_gamma   90.00
#
_symmetry.space_group_name_H-M   'P 1'
#
loop_
_entity.id
_entity.type
_entity.pdbx_description
1 polymer ?
#
loop_
_entity_poly.entity_id
_entity_poly.type
_entity_poly.pdbx_seq_one_letter_code
_entity_poly.pdbx_strand_id
1 'polypeptide(L)'
;MKFLINLDIVQTIFLSLVQSVGLTKDEIMSEREEDGQYCWFIDQDVSMNSTFNQDLRALVSLVEFFNRSRPSGDDVTACCALMRAASSAQLLSNLFKDIWGDVDKVLCRDKRFSWPSIPTGYQIPQHFLTAGADAMKRVNGPDDIAGRDGLMLWKSATREIEVMEKDRIDAIRKTLIKIAESIGVTREEMDKAKDENDHFEWRIDYDSSLGDRLERYLDQLLLSVEVHRIATHRSDQLAAYQALKDVGTHARSISELFGDIKADAHKVSIFDERFAWPDIPDDYRFPEHLVMRGGC
;
A
#
# COMPACT_ATOMS: atom_id res chain seq x y z
N MET A 1 -9.48 16.04 -2.90
CA MET A 1 -10.20 16.17 -1.62
C MET A 1 -9.46 15.29 -0.65
N LYS A 2 -9.02 15.79 0.50
CA LYS A 2 -8.16 15.00 1.41
C LYS A 2 -9.05 14.22 2.40
N PHE A 3 -8.80 12.93 2.52
CA PHE A 3 -9.55 12.05 3.39
C PHE A 3 -8.66 11.42 4.44
N LEU A 4 -9.24 11.17 5.62
CA LEU A 4 -8.60 10.36 6.64
C LEU A 4 -8.46 8.92 6.14
N ILE A 5 -7.22 8.42 6.11
CA ILE A 5 -6.92 7.03 5.79
C ILE A 5 -7.15 6.19 7.04
N ASN A 6 -8.14 5.30 6.94
CA ASN A 6 -8.42 4.29 7.94
C ASN A 6 -8.75 2.96 7.24
N LEU A 7 -7.77 2.06 7.17
CA LEU A 7 -7.94 0.77 6.48
C LEU A 7 -8.71 -0.28 7.31
N ASP A 8 -8.97 -0.05 8.60
CA ASP A 8 -9.74 -0.98 9.44
C ASP A 8 -11.20 -1.11 8.94
N ILE A 9 -11.68 -0.14 8.16
CA ILE A 9 -12.98 -0.22 7.48
C ILE A 9 -13.03 -1.36 6.46
N VAL A 10 -11.91 -1.68 5.81
CA VAL A 10 -11.81 -2.80 4.86
C VAL A 10 -12.08 -4.10 5.61
N GLN A 11 -11.40 -4.32 6.75
CA GLN A 11 -11.60 -5.49 7.60
C GLN A 11 -13.07 -5.62 8.04
N THR A 12 -13.67 -4.52 8.47
CA THR A 12 -15.08 -4.49 8.92
C THR A 12 -16.05 -4.93 7.83
N ILE A 13 -15.84 -4.47 6.59
CA ILE A 13 -16.70 -4.82 5.46
C ILE A 13 -16.49 -6.26 5.02
N PHE A 14 -15.25 -6.73 4.98
CA PHE A 14 -14.96 -8.13 4.69
C PHE A 14 -15.57 -9.06 5.74
N LEU A 15 -15.44 -8.74 7.02
CA LEU A 15 -16.06 -9.52 8.09
C LEU A 15 -17.59 -9.55 7.94
N SER A 16 -18.20 -8.42 7.59
CA SER A 16 -19.65 -8.35 7.33
C SER A 16 -20.06 -9.18 6.10
N LEU A 17 -19.24 -9.19 5.04
CA LEU A 17 -19.46 -9.99 3.84
C LEU A 17 -19.42 -11.48 4.14
N VAL A 18 -18.38 -11.97 4.83
CA VAL A 18 -18.29 -13.41 5.17
C VAL A 18 -19.38 -13.85 6.13
N GLN A 19 -19.79 -12.98 7.07
CA GLN A 19 -20.93 -13.24 7.94
C GLN A 19 -22.25 -13.35 7.18
N SER A 20 -22.41 -12.61 6.08
CA SER A 20 -23.62 -12.68 5.25
C SER A 20 -23.84 -14.05 4.60
N VAL A 21 -22.77 -14.85 4.46
CA VAL A 21 -22.83 -16.22 3.96
C VAL A 21 -22.69 -17.27 5.07
N GLY A 22 -22.82 -16.84 6.33
CA GLY A 22 -22.86 -17.72 7.50
C GLY A 22 -21.51 -18.07 8.12
N LEU A 23 -20.42 -17.41 7.71
CA LEU A 23 -19.09 -17.66 8.27
C LEU A 23 -18.80 -16.74 9.46
N THR A 24 -18.18 -17.33 10.47
CA THR A 24 -17.64 -16.63 11.63
C THR A 24 -16.20 -16.17 11.40
N LYS A 25 -15.73 -15.25 12.24
CA LYS A 25 -14.33 -14.82 12.25
C LYS A 25 -13.38 -16.02 12.46
N ASP A 26 -13.70 -16.90 13.39
CA ASP A 26 -12.84 -18.06 13.71
C ASP A 26 -12.77 -19.05 12.54
N GLU A 27 -13.88 -19.24 11.82
CA GLU A 27 -13.89 -20.09 10.62
C GLU A 27 -13.01 -19.51 9.52
N ILE A 28 -13.11 -18.21 9.19
CA ILE A 28 -12.25 -17.64 8.14
C ILE A 28 -10.77 -17.64 8.52
N MET A 29 -10.43 -17.48 9.80
CA MET A 29 -9.05 -17.52 10.30
C MET A 29 -8.47 -18.94 10.38
N SER A 30 -9.33 -19.98 10.42
CA SER A 30 -8.94 -21.39 10.50
C SER A 30 -9.10 -22.17 9.20
N GLU A 31 -9.83 -21.65 8.22
CA GLU A 31 -10.03 -22.28 6.91
C GLU A 31 -8.69 -22.36 6.15
N ARG A 32 -8.37 -23.55 5.64
CA ARG A 32 -7.15 -23.84 4.87
C ARG A 32 -7.50 -24.57 3.57
N GLU A 33 -6.72 -24.31 2.54
CA GLU A 33 -6.70 -25.08 1.30
C GLU A 33 -5.98 -26.43 1.51
N GLU A 34 -6.07 -27.33 0.53
CA GLU A 34 -5.45 -28.67 0.61
C GLU A 34 -3.93 -28.65 0.79
N ASP A 35 -3.26 -27.60 0.32
CA ASP A 35 -1.81 -27.39 0.45
C ASP A 35 -1.42 -26.73 1.78
N GLY A 36 -2.39 -26.50 2.67
CA GLY A 36 -2.20 -25.89 3.98
C GLY A 36 -2.13 -24.36 3.95
N GLN A 37 -2.30 -23.72 2.80
CA GLN A 37 -2.39 -22.25 2.73
C GLN A 37 -3.70 -21.75 3.32
N TYR A 38 -3.68 -20.52 3.83
CA TYR A 38 -4.87 -19.85 4.33
C TYR A 38 -5.85 -19.58 3.19
N CYS A 39 -7.12 -19.89 3.42
CA CYS A 39 -8.19 -19.59 2.47
C CYS A 39 -8.51 -18.09 2.39
N TRP A 40 -8.24 -17.35 3.46
CA TRP A 40 -8.52 -15.91 3.62
C TRP A 40 -7.24 -15.21 4.05
N PHE A 41 -6.94 -14.07 3.43
CA PHE A 41 -5.67 -13.39 3.60
C PHE A 41 -5.76 -12.18 4.54
N ILE A 42 -6.93 -11.54 4.64
CA ILE A 42 -7.12 -10.44 5.59
C ILE A 42 -7.18 -11.00 7.02
N ASP A 43 -6.11 -10.76 7.78
CA ASP A 43 -6.07 -10.99 9.21
C ASP A 43 -7.12 -10.12 9.92
N GLN A 44 -7.98 -10.72 10.74
CA GLN A 44 -9.05 -10.04 11.48
C GLN A 44 -8.68 -9.71 12.94
N ASP A 45 -7.50 -10.13 13.41
CA ASP A 45 -6.98 -9.89 14.77
C ASP A 45 -5.98 -8.73 14.84
N VAL A 46 -5.37 -8.36 13.71
CA VAL A 46 -4.39 -7.28 13.63
C VAL A 46 -4.97 -6.08 12.88
N SER A 47 -4.90 -4.86 13.44
CA SER A 47 -5.38 -3.64 12.77
C SER A 47 -4.60 -3.40 11.47
N MET A 48 -5.32 -3.47 10.34
CA MET A 48 -4.77 -3.22 9.01
C MET A 48 -4.23 -1.80 8.89
N ASN A 49 -4.93 -0.84 9.50
CA ASN A 49 -4.52 0.54 9.53
C ASN A 49 -3.20 0.74 10.31
N SER A 50 -3.05 0.05 11.46
CA SER A 50 -1.80 0.10 12.23
C SER A 50 -0.62 -0.49 11.44
N THR A 51 -0.82 -1.66 10.83
CA THR A 51 0.21 -2.33 10.00
C THR A 51 0.66 -1.43 8.85
N PHE A 52 -0.29 -0.90 8.08
CA PHE A 52 0.01 0.04 6.98
C PHE A 52 0.82 1.24 7.45
N ASN A 53 0.39 1.89 8.53
CA ASN A 53 1.06 3.08 9.05
C ASN A 53 2.48 2.76 9.56
N GLN A 54 2.66 1.62 10.22
CA GLN A 54 3.97 1.19 10.70
C GLN A 54 4.93 0.92 9.54
N ASP A 55 4.49 0.15 8.55
CA ASP A 55 5.34 -0.24 7.43
C ASP A 55 5.65 0.94 6.50
N LEU A 56 4.69 1.85 6.28
CA LEU A 56 4.92 3.07 5.50
C LEU A 56 5.92 4.00 6.20
N ARG A 57 5.80 4.17 7.53
CA ARG A 57 6.80 4.92 8.30
C ARG A 57 8.18 4.27 8.23
N ALA A 58 8.25 2.94 8.33
CA ALA A 58 9.50 2.21 8.25
C ALA A 58 10.17 2.44 6.88
N LEU A 59 9.42 2.27 5.78
CA LEU A 59 9.90 2.52 4.42
C LEU A 59 10.47 3.93 4.27
N VAL A 60 9.71 4.96 4.62
CA VAL A 60 10.15 6.36 4.53
C VAL A 60 11.38 6.62 5.39
N SER A 61 11.37 6.16 6.64
CA SER A 61 12.47 6.39 7.59
C SER A 61 13.76 5.70 7.14
N LEU A 62 13.68 4.52 6.53
CA LEU A 62 14.84 3.79 6.00
C LEU A 62 15.46 4.51 4.81
N VAL A 63 14.66 5.12 3.93
CA VAL A 63 15.18 5.96 2.84
C VAL A 63 15.80 7.26 3.37
N GLU A 64 15.20 7.89 4.37
CA GLU A 64 15.80 9.05 5.05
C GLU A 64 17.12 8.70 5.74
N PHE A 65 17.20 7.49 6.29
CA PHE A 65 18.40 6.96 6.90
C PHE A 65 19.49 6.72 5.86
N PHE A 66 19.17 6.08 4.72
CA PHE A 66 20.07 5.99 3.57
C PHE A 66 20.66 7.35 3.18
N ASN A 67 19.79 8.35 3.01
CA ASN A 67 20.18 9.70 2.58
C ASN A 67 21.13 10.39 3.58
N ARG A 68 21.08 10.02 4.87
CA ARG A 68 21.98 10.55 5.91
C ARG A 68 23.30 9.79 6.00
N SER A 69 23.29 8.48 5.76
CA SER A 69 24.48 7.62 5.86
C SER A 69 25.42 7.76 4.67
N ARG A 70 24.88 8.06 3.48
CA ARG A 70 25.71 8.15 2.26
C ARG A 70 26.72 9.31 2.30
N PRO A 71 26.36 10.54 2.71
CA PRO A 71 27.34 11.64 2.83
C PRO A 71 28.41 11.40 3.91
N SER A 72 28.15 10.56 4.91
CA SER A 72 29.14 10.17 5.92
C SER A 72 30.09 9.05 5.46
N GLY A 73 29.95 8.55 4.22
CA GLY A 73 30.75 7.45 3.68
C GLY A 73 30.45 6.09 4.31
N ASP A 74 29.28 5.96 4.95
CA ASP A 74 28.86 4.74 5.62
C ASP A 74 28.02 3.87 4.69
N ASP A 75 28.72 3.21 3.77
CA ASP A 75 28.14 2.51 2.63
C ASP A 75 27.45 1.21 3.01
N VAL A 76 27.95 0.53 4.06
CA VAL A 76 27.30 -0.66 4.63
C VAL A 76 25.94 -0.27 5.22
N THR A 77 25.91 0.80 6.00
CA THR A 77 24.69 1.35 6.58
C THR A 77 23.70 1.78 5.51
N ALA A 78 24.17 2.47 4.46
CA ALA A 78 23.36 2.89 3.34
C ALA A 78 22.75 1.67 2.62
N CYS A 79 23.56 0.68 2.22
CA CYS A 79 23.08 -0.52 1.54
C CYS A 79 22.03 -1.27 2.39
N CYS A 80 22.33 -1.51 3.67
CA CYS A 80 21.39 -2.15 4.61
C CYS A 80 20.06 -1.40 4.71
N ALA A 81 20.08 -0.08 4.68
CA ALA A 81 18.87 0.74 4.74
C ALA A 81 17.99 0.54 3.50
N LEU A 82 18.58 0.48 2.30
CA LEU A 82 17.84 0.22 1.06
C LEU A 82 17.26 -1.19 1.02
N MET A 83 18.03 -2.21 1.42
CA MET A 83 17.54 -3.60 1.47
C MET A 83 16.33 -3.71 2.41
N ARG A 84 16.40 -3.08 3.59
CA ARG A 84 15.25 -3.08 4.52
C ARG A 84 14.09 -2.22 4.01
N ALA A 85 14.35 -1.11 3.32
CA ALA A 85 13.31 -0.32 2.69
C ALA A 85 12.54 -1.16 1.68
N ALA A 86 13.25 -1.96 0.87
CA ALA A 86 12.63 -2.88 -0.07
C ALA A 86 11.78 -3.96 0.63
N SER A 87 12.24 -4.49 1.77
CA SER A 87 11.44 -5.40 2.61
C SER A 87 10.17 -4.73 3.14
N SER A 88 10.24 -3.48 3.63
CA SER A 88 9.06 -2.72 4.06
C SER A 88 8.09 -2.45 2.90
N ALA A 89 8.61 -2.14 1.71
CA ALA A 89 7.78 -2.01 0.51
C ALA A 89 7.12 -3.35 0.11
N GLN A 90 7.80 -4.49 0.29
CA GLN A 90 7.19 -5.81 0.08
C GLN A 90 6.04 -6.09 1.06
N LEU A 91 6.20 -5.72 2.34
CA LEU A 91 5.14 -5.88 3.34
C LEU A 91 3.90 -5.05 2.98
N LEU A 92 4.09 -3.79 2.58
CA LEU A 92 3.01 -2.94 2.08
C LEU A 92 2.37 -3.54 0.83
N SER A 93 3.17 -4.01 -0.13
CA SER A 93 2.66 -4.66 -1.35
C SER A 93 1.79 -5.89 -1.02
N ASN A 94 2.24 -6.72 -0.07
CA ASN A 94 1.50 -7.90 0.38
C ASN A 94 0.18 -7.52 1.04
N LEU A 95 0.16 -6.52 1.92
CA LEU A 95 -1.06 -6.07 2.60
C LEU A 95 -2.21 -5.77 1.62
N PHE A 96 -1.91 -5.07 0.52
CA PHE A 96 -2.91 -4.77 -0.51
C PHE A 96 -3.17 -5.94 -1.47
N LYS A 97 -2.19 -6.83 -1.65
CA LYS A 97 -2.39 -8.09 -2.37
C LYS A 97 -3.38 -8.99 -1.64
N ASP A 98 -3.34 -9.02 -0.31
CA ASP A 98 -4.25 -9.78 0.54
C ASP A 98 -5.68 -9.27 0.40
N ILE A 99 -5.88 -7.94 0.38
CA ILE A 99 -7.19 -7.34 0.08
C ILE A 99 -7.69 -7.78 -1.31
N TRP A 100 -6.84 -7.67 -2.33
CA TRP A 100 -7.21 -8.09 -3.69
C TRP A 100 -7.53 -9.58 -3.77
N GLY A 101 -6.76 -10.43 -3.08
CA GLY A 101 -6.97 -11.87 -3.01
C GLY A 101 -8.33 -12.24 -2.41
N ASP A 102 -8.70 -11.60 -1.29
CA ASP A 102 -10.00 -11.82 -0.66
C ASP A 102 -11.15 -11.24 -1.50
N VAL A 103 -10.96 -10.10 -2.17
CA VAL A 103 -11.94 -9.60 -3.16
C VAL A 103 -12.15 -10.64 -4.26
N ASP A 104 -11.08 -11.15 -4.88
CA ASP A 104 -11.18 -12.12 -5.97
C ASP A 104 -11.84 -13.43 -5.50
N LYS A 105 -11.55 -13.86 -4.26
CA LYS A 105 -12.22 -15.01 -3.66
C LYS A 105 -13.73 -14.79 -3.56
N VAL A 106 -14.16 -13.68 -2.96
CA VAL A 106 -15.57 -13.32 -2.75
C VAL A 106 -16.32 -13.13 -4.07
N LEU A 107 -15.68 -12.55 -5.09
CA LEU A 107 -16.33 -12.25 -6.37
C LEU A 107 -16.37 -13.45 -7.33
N CYS A 108 -15.34 -14.32 -7.30
CA CYS A 108 -15.10 -15.26 -8.39
C CYS A 108 -14.97 -16.73 -7.96
N ARG A 109 -14.49 -17.02 -6.74
CA ARG A 109 -14.03 -18.38 -6.38
C ARG A 109 -14.93 -19.06 -5.36
N ASP A 110 -15.46 -18.31 -4.41
CA ASP A 110 -16.24 -18.84 -3.31
C ASP A 110 -17.73 -18.91 -3.69
N LYS A 111 -18.22 -20.14 -3.89
CA LYS A 111 -19.60 -20.44 -4.32
C LYS A 111 -20.66 -20.06 -3.29
N ARG A 112 -20.26 -19.74 -2.04
CA ARG A 112 -21.17 -19.26 -1.01
C ARG A 112 -21.71 -17.85 -1.35
N PHE A 113 -20.94 -17.08 -2.12
CA PHE A 113 -21.35 -15.76 -2.59
C PHE A 113 -22.09 -15.87 -3.94
N SER A 114 -23.23 -15.17 -4.03
CA SER A 114 -24.03 -15.10 -5.25
C SER A 114 -24.23 -13.65 -5.64
N TRP A 115 -23.66 -13.27 -6.77
CA TRP A 115 -23.69 -11.90 -7.28
C TRP A 115 -24.55 -11.79 -8.54
N PRO A 116 -25.26 -10.66 -8.74
CA PRO A 116 -26.02 -10.43 -9.96
C PRO A 116 -25.07 -10.27 -11.17
N SER A 117 -25.54 -10.65 -12.36
CA SER A 117 -24.79 -10.38 -13.59
C SER A 117 -24.74 -8.87 -13.86
N ILE A 118 -23.54 -8.33 -14.12
CA ILE A 118 -23.37 -6.93 -14.52
C ILE A 118 -23.80 -6.72 -15.99
N PRO A 119 -24.74 -5.80 -16.27
CA PRO A 119 -25.02 -5.36 -17.63
C PRO A 119 -23.81 -4.67 -18.26
N THR A 120 -23.55 -4.92 -19.55
CA THR A 120 -22.47 -4.24 -20.29
C THR A 120 -22.61 -2.71 -20.18
N GLY A 121 -21.55 -2.05 -19.73
CA GLY A 121 -21.53 -0.59 -19.57
C GLY A 121 -22.22 -0.06 -18.30
N TYR A 122 -22.59 -0.94 -17.36
CA TYR A 122 -23.09 -0.50 -16.06
C TYR A 122 -22.09 0.42 -15.35
N GLN A 123 -22.62 1.47 -14.74
CA GLN A 123 -21.87 2.39 -13.90
C GLN A 123 -22.57 2.51 -12.56
N ILE A 124 -21.78 2.64 -11.49
CA ILE A 124 -22.32 2.91 -10.16
C ILE A 124 -23.11 4.23 -10.21
N PRO A 125 -24.39 4.23 -9.78
CA PRO A 125 -25.18 5.45 -9.74
C PRO A 125 -24.50 6.57 -8.93
N GLN A 126 -24.52 7.79 -9.48
CA GLN A 126 -23.81 8.95 -8.91
C GLN A 126 -24.18 9.26 -7.44
N HIS A 127 -25.41 8.93 -7.03
CA HIS A 127 -25.85 9.15 -5.66
C HIS A 127 -25.13 8.26 -4.64
N PHE A 128 -24.64 7.08 -5.04
CA PHE A 128 -23.79 6.26 -4.18
C PHE A 128 -22.39 6.85 -4.06
N LEU A 129 -21.80 7.30 -5.17
CA LEU A 129 -20.50 7.98 -5.18
C LEU A 129 -20.51 9.23 -4.29
N THR A 130 -21.57 10.02 -4.39
CA THR A 130 -21.76 11.22 -3.56
C THR A 130 -21.91 10.85 -2.09
N ALA A 131 -22.75 9.86 -1.77
CA ALA A 131 -22.96 9.41 -0.40
C ALA A 131 -21.69 8.80 0.23
N GLY A 132 -20.89 8.07 -0.56
CA GLY A 132 -19.59 7.53 -0.12
C GLY A 132 -18.59 8.65 0.16
N ALA A 133 -18.46 9.62 -0.74
CA ALA A 133 -17.60 10.78 -0.52
C ALA A 133 -18.02 11.59 0.73
N ASP A 134 -19.32 11.75 0.96
CA ASP A 134 -19.86 12.42 2.15
C ASP A 134 -19.70 11.59 3.44
N ALA A 135 -19.65 10.26 3.34
CA ALA A 135 -19.30 9.40 4.47
C ALA A 135 -17.83 9.61 4.87
N MET A 136 -16.91 9.62 3.90
CA MET A 136 -15.49 9.83 4.17
C MET A 136 -15.19 11.23 4.74
N LYS A 137 -15.90 12.28 4.30
CA LYS A 137 -15.76 13.64 4.88
C LYS A 137 -16.14 13.69 6.37
N ARG A 138 -17.13 12.90 6.81
CA ARG A 138 -17.61 12.92 8.20
C ARG A 138 -16.62 12.33 9.20
N VAL A 139 -15.56 11.68 8.71
CA VAL A 139 -14.48 11.13 9.52
C VAL A 139 -13.31 12.12 9.68
N ASN A 140 -13.34 13.27 9.00
CA ASN A 140 -12.26 14.27 9.10
C ASN A 140 -12.24 14.93 10.50
N GLY A 141 -11.07 14.90 11.14
CA GLY A 141 -10.78 15.64 12.37
C GLY A 141 -10.73 17.15 12.16
N PRO A 142 -10.34 17.93 13.19
CA PRO A 142 -10.56 19.38 13.23
C PRO A 142 -9.96 20.11 12.02
N ASP A 143 -10.62 21.19 11.60
CA ASP A 143 -10.32 22.04 10.42
C ASP A 143 -8.87 22.56 10.35
N ASP A 144 -8.08 22.42 11.41
CA ASP A 144 -6.71 22.94 11.56
C ASP A 144 -5.64 22.15 10.77
N ILE A 145 -6.01 21.05 10.10
CA ILE A 145 -5.13 20.28 9.19
C ILE A 145 -5.39 20.63 7.72
N ALA A 146 -6.40 21.46 7.43
CA ALA A 146 -6.77 21.92 6.10
C ALA A 146 -5.68 22.85 5.52
N GLY A 147 -4.66 22.26 4.89
CA GLY A 147 -3.59 22.99 4.23
C GLY A 147 -2.27 22.24 4.11
N ARG A 148 -2.05 21.18 4.90
CA ARG A 148 -0.82 20.38 4.80
C ARG A 148 -0.85 19.43 3.62
N ASP A 149 0.23 19.38 2.84
CA ASP A 149 0.36 18.44 1.71
C ASP A 149 0.88 17.08 2.14
N GLY A 150 -0.01 16.31 2.79
CA GLY A 150 0.31 15.00 3.34
C GLY A 150 -0.89 14.07 3.42
N LEU A 151 -0.58 12.79 3.52
CA LEU A 151 -1.52 11.73 3.83
C LEU A 151 -1.98 11.87 5.29
N MET A 152 -3.28 11.87 5.52
CA MET A 152 -3.87 11.92 6.87
C MET A 152 -4.05 10.50 7.40
N LEU A 153 -3.14 10.04 8.26
CA LEU A 153 -3.11 8.68 8.79
C LEU A 153 -3.79 8.63 10.15
N TRP A 154 -4.82 7.80 10.29
CA TRP A 154 -5.46 7.57 11.59
C TRP A 154 -4.59 6.70 12.49
N LYS A 155 -4.32 7.09 13.74
CA LYS A 155 -3.67 6.24 14.74
C LYS A 155 -4.71 5.62 15.65
N SER A 156 -5.12 4.38 15.38
CA SER A 156 -6.14 3.68 16.16
C SER A 156 -5.79 3.59 17.66
N ALA A 157 -4.50 3.41 18.00
CA ALA A 157 -4.03 3.29 19.39
C ALA A 157 -4.13 4.60 20.19
N THR A 158 -3.75 5.74 19.59
CA THR A 158 -3.74 7.05 20.28
C THR A 158 -4.98 7.90 19.99
N ARG A 159 -5.81 7.49 19.02
CA ARG A 159 -6.94 8.25 18.47
C ARG A 159 -6.53 9.63 17.92
N GLU A 160 -5.34 9.69 17.35
CA GLU A 160 -4.76 10.91 16.77
C GLU A 160 -4.67 10.80 15.25
N ILE A 161 -4.58 11.96 14.59
CA ILE A 161 -4.27 12.06 13.16
C ILE A 161 -2.80 12.41 13.03
N GLU A 162 -2.05 11.57 12.34
CA GLU A 162 -0.70 11.88 11.88
C GLU A 162 -0.74 12.33 10.43
N VAL A 163 0.02 13.37 10.10
CA VAL A 163 0.19 13.80 8.71
C VAL A 163 1.53 13.32 8.20
N MET A 164 1.53 12.44 7.22
CA MET A 164 2.74 12.05 6.49
C MET A 164 2.86 12.89 5.22
N GLU A 165 3.81 13.80 5.20
CA GLU A 165 4.07 14.67 4.03
C GLU A 165 4.36 13.83 2.78
N LYS A 166 3.71 14.16 1.67
CA LYS A 166 3.88 13.45 0.40
C LYS A 166 5.30 13.55 -0.12
N ASP A 167 5.96 14.67 0.13
CA ASP A 167 7.35 14.89 -0.24
C ASP A 167 8.32 13.88 0.39
N ARG A 168 7.98 13.31 1.56
CA ARG A 168 8.77 12.25 2.20
C ARG A 168 8.64 10.92 1.47
N ILE A 169 7.47 10.64 0.88
CA ILE A 169 7.25 9.47 0.03
C ILE A 169 7.96 9.69 -1.32
N ASP A 170 7.88 10.90 -1.86
CA ASP A 170 8.59 11.31 -3.06
C ASP A 170 10.12 11.29 -2.90
N ALA A 171 10.62 11.35 -1.67
CA ALA A 171 12.05 11.17 -1.39
C ALA A 171 12.54 9.79 -1.86
N ILE A 172 11.70 8.75 -1.86
CA ILE A 172 12.03 7.41 -2.33
C ILE A 172 12.48 7.45 -3.80
N ARG A 173 11.64 7.99 -4.69
CA ARG A 173 12.01 8.13 -6.11
C ARG A 173 13.23 9.03 -6.26
N LYS A 174 13.25 10.20 -5.61
CA LYS A 174 14.35 11.18 -5.71
C LYS A 174 15.69 10.57 -5.26
N THR A 175 15.67 9.66 -4.30
CA THR A 175 16.86 8.92 -3.84
C THR A 175 17.32 7.90 -4.86
N LEU A 176 16.44 7.04 -5.37
CA LEU A 176 16.80 6.01 -6.37
C LEU A 176 17.37 6.63 -7.65
N ILE A 177 16.81 7.75 -8.06
CA ILE A 177 17.30 8.62 -9.13
C ILE A 177 18.76 9.02 -8.92
N LYS A 178 19.07 9.62 -7.76
CA LYS A 178 20.41 10.12 -7.47
C LYS A 178 21.42 8.98 -7.42
N ILE A 179 21.00 7.82 -6.94
CA ILE A 179 21.84 6.63 -6.89
C ILE A 179 22.14 6.14 -8.31
N ALA A 180 21.11 5.99 -9.14
CA ALA A 180 21.26 5.60 -10.55
C ALA A 180 22.20 6.57 -11.31
N GLU A 181 21.98 7.88 -11.17
CA GLU A 181 22.81 8.92 -11.80
C GLU A 181 24.27 8.84 -11.32
N SER A 182 24.53 8.41 -10.08
CA SER A 182 25.90 8.30 -9.53
C SER A 182 26.76 7.24 -10.21
N ILE A 183 26.14 6.26 -10.88
CA ILE A 183 26.83 5.23 -11.67
C ILE A 183 26.67 5.45 -13.18
N GLY A 184 26.17 6.62 -13.59
CA GLY A 184 26.00 7.00 -14.99
C GLY A 184 24.71 6.52 -15.66
N VAL A 185 23.76 5.93 -14.91
CA VAL A 185 22.44 5.60 -15.45
C VAL A 185 21.64 6.88 -15.65
N THR A 186 21.20 7.12 -16.89
CA THR A 186 20.44 8.32 -17.25
C THR A 186 18.94 8.14 -16.99
N ARG A 187 18.18 9.23 -16.96
CA ARG A 187 16.71 9.13 -16.82
C ARG A 187 16.05 8.46 -17.99
N GLU A 188 16.54 8.74 -19.20
CA GLU A 188 16.06 8.05 -20.39
C GLU A 188 16.27 6.53 -20.30
N GLU A 189 17.40 6.08 -19.74
CA GLU A 189 17.62 4.66 -19.45
C GLU A 189 16.64 4.14 -18.41
N MET A 190 16.41 4.88 -17.31
CA MET A 190 15.41 4.46 -16.32
C MET A 190 14.00 4.32 -16.94
N ASP A 191 13.59 5.23 -17.81
CA ASP A 191 12.22 5.23 -18.34
C ASP A 191 12.00 4.25 -19.51
N LYS A 192 13.07 3.81 -20.18
CA LYS A 192 12.97 3.03 -21.43
C LYS A 192 13.68 1.69 -21.40
N ALA A 193 14.62 1.45 -20.47
CA ALA A 193 15.37 0.21 -20.44
C ALA A 193 14.44 -0.97 -20.18
N LYS A 194 14.60 -2.02 -20.99
CA LYS A 194 13.87 -3.26 -20.87
C LYS A 194 14.83 -4.44 -20.81
N ASP A 195 14.47 -5.44 -20.01
CA ASP A 195 15.20 -6.69 -19.90
C ASP A 195 14.95 -7.60 -21.11
N GLU A 196 15.59 -8.77 -21.11
CA GLU A 196 15.45 -9.80 -22.16
C GLU A 196 14.02 -10.32 -22.35
N ASN A 197 13.13 -10.09 -21.38
CA ASN A 197 11.73 -10.49 -21.39
C ASN A 197 10.80 -9.32 -21.76
N ASP A 198 11.34 -8.21 -22.27
CA ASP A 198 10.61 -6.98 -22.61
C ASP A 198 9.92 -6.32 -21.39
N HIS A 199 10.36 -6.63 -20.17
CA HIS A 199 9.91 -5.94 -18.96
C HIS A 199 10.78 -4.72 -18.68
N PHE A 200 10.17 -3.64 -18.18
CA PHE A 200 10.94 -2.48 -17.75
C PHE A 200 11.92 -2.86 -16.63
N GLU A 201 13.17 -2.50 -16.84
CA GLU A 201 14.24 -2.75 -15.88
C GLU A 201 14.07 -1.91 -14.60
N TRP A 202 13.50 -0.72 -14.75
CA TRP A 202 13.11 0.16 -13.66
C TRP A 202 11.59 0.28 -13.68
N ARG A 203 10.95 -0.04 -12.56
CA ARG A 203 9.50 -0.24 -12.49
C ARG A 203 8.76 0.98 -11.98
N ILE A 204 9.42 1.81 -11.18
CA ILE A 204 8.80 3.07 -10.76
C ILE A 204 8.66 3.98 -11.99
N ASP A 205 7.46 4.54 -12.18
CA ASP A 205 7.28 5.72 -13.00
C ASP A 205 7.89 6.94 -12.28
N TYR A 206 9.07 7.35 -12.74
CA TYR A 206 9.88 8.41 -12.14
C TYR A 206 9.42 9.84 -12.50
N ASP A 207 8.55 9.99 -13.50
CA ASP A 207 7.97 11.27 -13.93
C ASP A 207 6.85 11.74 -13.00
N SER A 208 6.21 10.80 -12.30
CA SER A 208 5.08 11.06 -11.41
C SER A 208 5.47 11.14 -9.92
N SER A 209 4.71 11.89 -9.13
CA SER A 209 4.82 11.84 -7.66
C SER A 209 4.29 10.51 -7.13
N LEU A 210 5.10 9.82 -6.31
CA LEU A 210 4.68 8.63 -5.58
C LEU A 210 3.66 8.97 -4.50
N GLY A 211 3.86 10.08 -3.80
CA GLY A 211 2.94 10.56 -2.77
C GLY A 211 1.54 10.85 -3.31
N ASP A 212 1.43 11.56 -4.44
CA ASP A 212 0.14 11.85 -5.08
C ASP A 212 -0.52 10.59 -5.65
N ARG A 213 0.25 9.68 -6.25
CA ARG A 213 -0.28 8.41 -6.76
C ARG A 213 -0.86 7.57 -5.62
N LEU A 214 -0.14 7.46 -4.50
CA LEU A 214 -0.58 6.72 -3.33
C LEU A 214 -1.84 7.35 -2.71
N GLU A 215 -1.88 8.67 -2.53
CA GLU A 215 -3.07 9.38 -2.03
C GLU A 215 -4.29 9.06 -2.91
N ARG A 216 -4.17 9.24 -4.23
CA ARG A 216 -5.25 8.98 -5.17
C ARG A 216 -5.74 7.54 -5.11
N TYR A 217 -4.85 6.56 -5.03
CA TYR A 217 -5.26 5.16 -4.98
C TYR A 217 -5.92 4.79 -3.64
N LEU A 218 -5.44 5.34 -2.52
CA LEU A 218 -6.07 5.16 -1.22
C LEU A 218 -7.46 5.81 -1.17
N ASP A 219 -7.60 7.03 -1.70
CA ASP A 219 -8.88 7.73 -1.80
C ASP A 219 -9.90 6.91 -2.62
N GLN A 220 -9.46 6.35 -3.74
CA GLN A 220 -10.29 5.51 -4.61
C GLN A 220 -10.67 4.18 -3.95
N LEU A 221 -9.72 3.53 -3.27
CA LEU A 221 -9.97 2.32 -2.50
C LEU A 221 -11.04 2.59 -1.43
N LEU A 222 -10.82 3.57 -0.56
CA LEU A 222 -11.71 3.90 0.56
C LEU A 222 -13.09 4.37 0.07
N LEU A 223 -13.15 5.13 -1.02
CA LEU A 223 -14.42 5.52 -1.64
C LEU A 223 -15.19 4.29 -2.11
N SER A 224 -14.53 3.35 -2.79
CA SER A 224 -15.15 2.13 -3.30
C SER A 224 -15.66 1.25 -2.16
N VAL A 225 -14.91 1.20 -1.06
CA VAL A 225 -15.30 0.50 0.18
C VAL A 225 -16.57 1.12 0.79
N GLU A 226 -16.64 2.45 0.89
CA GLU A 226 -17.84 3.14 1.41
C GLU A 226 -19.05 2.99 0.48
N VAL A 227 -18.82 3.09 -0.83
CA VAL A 227 -19.87 2.89 -1.84
C VAL A 227 -20.43 1.47 -1.74
N HIS A 228 -19.57 0.46 -1.60
CA HIS A 228 -20.00 -0.92 -1.37
C HIS A 228 -20.88 -1.03 -0.11
N ARG A 229 -20.41 -0.49 1.02
CA ARG A 229 -21.15 -0.51 2.29
C ARG A 229 -22.54 0.11 2.17
N ILE A 230 -22.64 1.27 1.52
CA ILE A 230 -23.89 2.01 1.34
C ILE A 230 -24.83 1.26 0.38
N ALA A 231 -24.30 0.73 -0.73
CA ALA A 231 -25.07 -0.06 -1.69
C ALA A 231 -25.66 -1.32 -1.05
N THR A 232 -24.85 -2.06 -0.28
CA THR A 232 -25.29 -3.23 0.50
C THR A 232 -26.41 -2.85 1.47
N HIS A 233 -26.26 -1.74 2.21
CA HIS A 233 -27.30 -1.27 3.14
C HIS A 233 -28.61 -0.89 2.44
N ARG A 234 -28.54 -0.39 1.20
CA ARG A 234 -29.72 -0.08 0.38
C ARG A 234 -30.22 -1.26 -0.45
N SER A 235 -29.67 -2.45 -0.23
CA SER A 235 -29.98 -3.67 -0.97
C SER A 235 -29.77 -3.57 -2.49
N ASP A 236 -28.88 -2.67 -2.94
CA ASP A 236 -28.46 -2.56 -4.34
C ASP A 236 -27.24 -3.46 -4.57
N GLN A 237 -27.52 -4.72 -4.90
CA GLN A 237 -26.49 -5.74 -5.10
C GLN A 237 -25.61 -5.47 -6.32
N LEU A 238 -26.12 -4.76 -7.33
CA LEU A 238 -25.37 -4.47 -8.54
C LEU A 238 -24.34 -3.37 -8.30
N ALA A 239 -24.75 -2.29 -7.60
CA ALA A 239 -23.81 -1.26 -7.13
C ALA A 239 -22.81 -1.83 -6.11
N ALA A 240 -23.25 -2.70 -5.19
CA ALA A 240 -22.35 -3.33 -4.21
C ALA A 240 -21.29 -4.21 -4.87
N TYR A 241 -21.69 -5.04 -5.84
CA TYR A 241 -20.77 -5.89 -6.59
C TYR A 241 -19.75 -5.08 -7.39
N GLN A 242 -20.20 -4.08 -8.16
CA GLN A 242 -19.29 -3.23 -8.94
C GLN A 242 -18.32 -2.46 -8.03
N ALA A 243 -18.80 -1.93 -6.90
CA ALA A 243 -17.93 -1.25 -5.94
C ALA A 243 -16.88 -2.18 -5.32
N LEU A 244 -17.24 -3.42 -4.99
CA LEU A 244 -16.29 -4.41 -4.46
C LEU A 244 -15.23 -4.80 -5.52
N LYS A 245 -15.62 -4.85 -6.80
CA LYS A 245 -14.66 -5.02 -7.90
C LYS A 245 -13.70 -3.83 -8.01
N ASP A 246 -14.20 -2.61 -7.80
CA ASP A 246 -13.36 -1.40 -7.76
C ASP A 246 -12.40 -1.44 -6.56
N VAL A 247 -12.83 -1.93 -5.38
CA VAL A 247 -11.95 -2.20 -4.22
C VAL A 247 -10.78 -3.09 -4.63
N GLY A 248 -11.03 -4.22 -5.28
CA GLY A 248 -9.97 -5.14 -5.73
C GLY A 248 -9.02 -4.49 -6.74
N THR A 249 -9.55 -3.67 -7.65
CA THR A 249 -8.77 -2.95 -8.67
C THR A 249 -7.83 -1.92 -8.02
N HIS A 250 -8.34 -1.14 -7.07
CA HIS A 250 -7.54 -0.13 -6.38
C HIS A 250 -6.54 -0.76 -5.41
N ALA A 251 -6.91 -1.84 -4.70
CA ALA A 251 -5.97 -2.60 -3.87
C ALA A 251 -4.80 -3.14 -4.72
N ARG A 252 -5.09 -3.73 -5.88
CA ARG A 252 -4.04 -4.17 -6.82
C ARG A 252 -3.13 -3.01 -7.25
N SER A 253 -3.70 -1.85 -7.58
CA SER A 253 -2.93 -0.66 -8.01
C SER A 253 -1.95 -0.18 -6.92
N ILE A 254 -2.35 -0.25 -5.64
CA ILE A 254 -1.50 0.10 -4.50
C ILE A 254 -0.44 -0.98 -4.28
N SER A 255 -0.82 -2.25 -4.38
CA SER A 255 0.11 -3.39 -4.28
C SER A 255 1.23 -3.31 -5.33
N GLU A 256 0.88 -2.99 -6.58
CA GLU A 256 1.82 -2.79 -7.68
C GLU A 256 2.75 -1.59 -7.40
N LEU A 257 2.22 -0.45 -6.94
CA LEU A 257 3.04 0.72 -6.59
C LEU A 257 4.15 0.38 -5.58
N PHE A 258 3.84 -0.37 -4.53
CA PHE A 258 4.85 -0.78 -3.55
C PHE A 258 5.75 -1.92 -4.08
N GLY A 259 5.22 -2.79 -4.93
CA GLY A 259 5.99 -3.81 -5.63
C GLY A 259 7.07 -3.21 -6.53
N ASP A 260 6.75 -2.12 -7.22
CA ASP A 260 7.68 -1.36 -8.07
C ASP A 260 8.77 -0.70 -7.23
N ILE A 261 8.41 -0.08 -6.10
CA ILE A 261 9.38 0.48 -5.14
C ILE A 261 10.35 -0.60 -4.67
N LYS A 262 9.84 -1.77 -4.28
CA LYS A 262 10.66 -2.89 -3.86
C LYS A 262 11.58 -3.40 -4.97
N ALA A 263 11.09 -3.51 -6.19
CA ALA A 263 11.87 -3.99 -7.32
C ALA A 263 13.06 -3.08 -7.60
N ASP A 264 12.84 -1.76 -7.64
CA ASP A 264 13.89 -0.79 -7.94
C ASP A 264 14.88 -0.66 -6.77
N ALA A 265 14.39 -0.71 -5.52
CA ALA A 265 15.25 -0.74 -4.35
C ALA A 265 16.15 -1.99 -4.33
N HIS A 266 15.63 -3.18 -4.70
CA HIS A 266 16.45 -4.39 -4.85
C HIS A 266 17.41 -4.31 -6.04
N LYS A 267 16.99 -3.73 -7.17
CA LYS A 267 17.90 -3.52 -8.31
C LYS A 267 19.12 -2.75 -7.85
N VAL A 268 18.91 -1.65 -7.14
CA VAL A 268 19.98 -0.80 -6.64
C VAL A 268 20.82 -1.47 -5.55
N SER A 269 20.22 -2.22 -4.62
CA SER A 269 20.93 -2.75 -3.45
C SER A 269 21.49 -4.17 -3.58
N ILE A 270 20.95 -5.00 -4.49
CA ILE A 270 21.23 -6.43 -4.56
C ILE A 270 21.64 -6.87 -5.96
N PHE A 271 20.91 -6.45 -7.00
CA PHE A 271 21.00 -7.12 -8.30
C PHE A 271 21.97 -6.45 -9.29
N ASP A 272 22.12 -5.13 -9.24
CA ASP A 272 22.97 -4.42 -10.19
C ASP A 272 24.37 -4.20 -9.61
N GLU A 273 25.32 -5.02 -10.05
CA GLU A 273 26.70 -5.01 -9.57
C GLU A 273 27.42 -3.67 -9.83
N ARG A 274 26.91 -2.82 -10.74
CA ARG A 274 27.47 -1.48 -11.00
C ARG A 274 27.45 -0.59 -9.77
N PHE A 275 26.56 -0.82 -8.80
CA PHE A 275 26.52 -0.06 -7.55
C PHE A 275 27.64 -0.41 -6.57
N ALA A 276 28.31 -1.56 -6.74
CA ALA A 276 29.51 -1.97 -6.01
C ALA A 276 29.43 -1.76 -4.48
N TRP A 277 28.31 -2.17 -3.86
CA TRP A 277 28.15 -2.09 -2.41
C TRP A 277 29.19 -2.93 -1.67
N PRO A 278 29.66 -2.49 -0.48
CA PRO A 278 30.55 -3.30 0.35
C PRO A 278 29.82 -4.53 0.89
N ASP A 279 30.58 -5.57 1.22
CA ASP A 279 30.07 -6.74 1.93
C ASP A 279 29.46 -6.34 3.28
N ILE A 280 28.29 -6.90 3.59
CA ILE A 280 27.60 -6.67 4.85
C ILE A 280 28.06 -7.73 5.86
N PRO A 281 28.65 -7.36 7.01
CA PRO A 281 29.01 -8.31 8.05
C PRO A 281 27.79 -9.06 8.60
N ASP A 282 27.94 -10.36 8.90
CA ASP A 282 26.84 -11.21 9.41
C ASP A 282 26.22 -10.71 10.73
N ASP A 283 27.01 -10.04 11.57
CA ASP A 283 26.58 -9.48 12.86
C ASP A 283 26.22 -8.00 12.80
N TYR A 284 26.13 -7.42 11.60
CA TYR A 284 25.93 -5.99 11.41
C TYR A 284 24.63 -5.49 12.07
N ARG A 285 24.78 -4.40 12.83
CA ARG A 285 23.68 -3.66 13.46
C ARG A 285 23.75 -2.20 13.03
N PHE A 286 22.58 -1.57 12.85
CA PHE A 286 22.55 -0.15 12.57
C PHE A 286 23.21 0.64 13.72
N PRO A 287 24.05 1.63 13.41
CA PRO A 287 24.65 2.48 14.43
C PRO A 287 23.58 3.20 15.25
N GLU A 288 23.67 3.09 16.58
CA GLU A 288 22.67 3.66 17.50
C GLU A 288 22.49 5.18 17.33
N HIS A 289 23.54 5.90 16.96
CA HIS A 289 23.51 7.35 16.75
C HIS A 289 22.75 7.79 15.49
N LEU A 290 22.48 6.87 14.56
CA LEU A 290 21.66 7.12 13.37
C LEU A 290 20.21 6.63 13.56
N VAL A 291 19.99 5.66 14.45
CA VAL A 291 18.64 5.20 14.84
C VAL A 291 17.97 6.34 15.61
N MET A 292 17.12 7.11 14.92
CA MET A 292 16.29 8.11 15.59
C MET A 292 15.49 7.42 16.69
N ARG A 293 15.53 7.95 17.92
CA ARG A 293 14.58 7.64 18.98
C ARG A 293 13.17 8.04 18.52
N GLY A 294 12.54 7.22 17.68
CA GLY A 294 11.10 7.25 17.43
C GLY A 294 10.45 6.33 18.45
N GLY A 295 9.84 6.93 19.47
CA GLY A 295 9.25 6.23 20.61
C GLY A 295 8.15 5.25 20.22
N CYS A 296 7.98 4.27 21.11
CA CYS A 296 6.88 3.32 21.19
C CYS A 296 5.50 3.96 20.94
#